data_AF-A0A5N8HBJ7-F1
#
_entry.id   AF-A0A5N8HBJ7-F1
#
_cell.length_a   1.000
_cell.length_b   1.000
_cell.length_c   1.000
_cell.angle_alpha   90.00
_cell.angle_beta   90.00
_cell.angle_gamma   90.00
#
_symmetry.space_group_name_H-M   'P 1'
#
loop_
_entity.id
_entity.type
_entity.pdbx_description
1 polymer ?
#
loop_
_entity_poly.entity_id
_entity_poly.type
_entity_poly.pdbx_seq_one_letter_code
_entity_poly.pdbx_strand_id
1 'polypeptide(L)'
;MRLTAKQVTWLKVSLHLAGLLPFLWLVWAINHGGLGADPVKDIQHFTGRTALKFLLATLLITPLARYAKQPLLIRTRRLLGLWCFAWATLHLTSYALLELGVNNLALLG
;
A
#
# COMPACT_ATOMS: atom_id res chain seq x y z
N MET A 1 -17.39 -1.80 -24.20
CA MET A 1 -17.05 -3.22 -23.93
C MET A 1 -17.11 -3.47 -22.42
N ARG A 2 -17.84 -4.50 -21.95
CA ARG A 2 -17.87 -4.88 -20.53
C ARG A 2 -16.65 -5.75 -20.21
N LEU A 3 -16.01 -5.54 -19.06
CA LEU A 3 -14.88 -6.36 -18.60
C LEU A 3 -15.35 -7.81 -18.44
N THR A 4 -14.48 -8.75 -18.79
CA THR A 4 -14.69 -10.19 -18.62
C THR A 4 -14.12 -10.67 -17.28
N ALA A 5 -14.57 -11.81 -16.79
CA ALA A 5 -14.04 -12.40 -15.54
C ALA A 5 -12.52 -12.63 -15.61
N LYS A 6 -12.00 -13.06 -16.77
CA LYS A 6 -10.57 -13.24 -17.02
C LYS A 6 -9.79 -11.94 -16.84
N GLN A 7 -10.29 -10.82 -17.37
CA GLN A 7 -9.67 -9.49 -17.23
C GLN A 7 -9.65 -9.02 -15.76
N VAL A 8 -10.70 -9.32 -14.99
CA VAL A 8 -10.76 -9.00 -13.56
C VAL A 8 -9.73 -9.81 -12.77
N THR A 9 -9.53 -11.09 -13.10
CA THR A 9 -8.48 -11.91 -12.48
C THR A 9 -7.10 -11.33 -12.77
N TRP A 10 -6.81 -11.00 -14.03
CA TRP A 10 -5.54 -10.34 -14.38
C TRP A 10 -5.34 -9.02 -13.65
N LEU A 11 -6.39 -8.19 -13.53
CA LEU A 11 -6.33 -6.96 -12.76
C LEU A 11 -5.97 -7.22 -11.30
N LYS A 12 -6.56 -8.24 -10.66
CA LYS A 12 -6.20 -8.61 -9.28
C LYS A 12 -4.74 -9.03 -9.16
N VAL A 13 -4.22 -9.81 -10.10
CA VAL A 13 -2.80 -10.19 -10.12
C VAL A 13 -1.93 -8.95 -10.21
N SER A 14 -2.22 -8.03 -11.13
CA SER A 14 -1.50 -6.77 -11.27
C SER A 14 -1.56 -5.93 -9.99
N LEU A 15 -2.68 -5.91 -9.28
CA LEU A 15 -2.80 -5.19 -8.00
C LEU A 15 -1.98 -5.83 -6.88
N HIS A 16 -1.87 -7.16 -6.83
CA HIS A 16 -0.94 -7.82 -5.91
C HIS A 16 0.51 -7.48 -6.22
N LEU A 17 0.90 -7.48 -7.50
CA LEU A 17 2.24 -7.05 -7.91
C LEU A 17 2.49 -5.58 -7.55
N ALA A 18 1.50 -4.69 -7.76
CA ALA A 18 1.60 -3.29 -7.38
C ALA A 18 1.73 -3.09 -5.86
N GLY A 19 1.19 -4.00 -5.04
CA GLY A 19 1.37 -3.99 -3.59
C GLY A 19 2.73 -4.53 -3.13
N LEU A 20 3.24 -5.57 -3.80
CA LEU A 20 4.50 -6.24 -3.47
C LEU A 20 5.76 -5.52 -4.00
N LEU A 21 5.69 -4.96 -5.20
CA LEU A 21 6.86 -4.36 -5.85
C LEU A 21 7.46 -3.20 -5.05
N PRO A 22 6.68 -2.25 -4.49
CA PRO A 22 7.23 -1.20 -3.63
C PRO A 22 7.89 -1.75 -2.36
N PHE A 23 7.42 -2.89 -1.85
CA PHE A 23 8.01 -3.55 -0.69
C PHE A 23 9.38 -4.15 -1.04
N LEU A 24 9.49 -4.86 -2.18
CA LEU A 24 10.77 -5.38 -2.66
C LEU A 24 11.78 -4.26 -2.93
N TRP A 25 11.32 -3.15 -3.52
CA TRP A 25 12.16 -1.98 -3.74
C TRP A 25 12.65 -1.37 -2.44
N LEU A 26 11.77 -1.25 -1.42
CA LEU A 26 12.15 -0.71 -0.12
C LEU A 26 13.23 -1.57 0.57
N VAL A 27 13.06 -2.90 0.56
CA VAL A 27 14.05 -3.83 1.12
C VAL A 27 15.38 -3.72 0.39
N TRP A 28 15.35 -3.63 -0.94
CA TRP A 28 16.56 -3.44 -1.74
C TRP A 28 17.26 -2.10 -1.41
N ALA A 29 16.50 -1.00 -1.33
CA ALA A 29 17.01 0.33 -1.02
C ALA A 29 17.66 0.41 0.37
N ILE A 30 17.07 -0.25 1.37
CA ILE A 30 17.64 -0.35 2.73
C ILE A 30 19.01 -1.06 2.68
N ASN A 31 19.10 -2.20 1.98
CA ASN A 31 20.32 -3.02 1.95
C ASN A 31 21.48 -2.39 1.15
N HIS A 32 21.18 -1.52 0.19
CA HIS A 32 22.19 -0.89 -0.68
C HIS A 32 22.51 0.56 -0.28
N GLY A 33 21.99 1.04 0.86
CA GLY A 33 22.16 2.44 1.26
C GLY A 33 21.52 3.44 0.28
N GLY A 34 20.46 3.04 -0.42
CA GLY A 34 19.74 3.87 -1.38
C GLY A 34 18.75 4.86 -0.74
N LEU A 35 18.77 4.97 0.60
CA LEU A 35 17.99 5.94 1.36
C LEU A 35 18.84 7.20 1.62
N GLY A 36 18.19 8.33 1.88
CA GLY A 36 18.84 9.61 2.12
C GLY A 36 19.56 9.69 3.46
N ALA A 37 19.91 10.92 3.86
CA ALA A 37 20.67 11.20 5.08
C ALA A 37 19.97 10.73 6.36
N ASP A 38 18.63 10.68 6.36
CA ASP A 38 17.81 10.13 7.44
C ASP A 38 16.97 8.95 6.91
N PRO A 39 17.50 7.72 6.99
CA PRO A 39 16.83 6.54 6.45
C PRO A 39 15.53 6.20 7.19
N VAL A 40 15.41 6.55 8.47
CA VAL A 40 14.21 6.28 9.28
C VAL A 40 13.04 7.10 8.74
N LYS A 41 13.26 8.39 8.55
CA LYS A 41 12.27 9.30 7.98
C LYS A 41 11.86 8.91 6.55
N ASP A 42 12.82 8.49 5.73
CA ASP A 42 12.53 8.05 4.36
C ASP A 42 11.66 6.80 4.31
N ILE A 43 11.93 5.81 5.16
CA ILE A 43 11.09 4.61 5.31
C ILE A 43 9.67 5.01 5.72
N GLN A 44 9.52 5.83 6.76
CA GLN A 44 8.20 6.26 7.24
C GLN A 44 7.42 7.03 6.17
N HIS A 45 8.06 7.98 5.48
CA HIS A 45 7.40 8.72 4.40
C HIS A 45 7.07 7.86 3.20
N PHE A 46 7.91 6.90 2.82
CA PHE A 46 7.63 5.99 1.71
C PHE A 46 6.43 5.08 2.01
N THR A 47 6.43 4.47 3.19
CA THR A 47 5.39 3.54 3.63
C THR A 47 4.05 4.25 3.81
N GLY A 48 4.05 5.44 4.43
CA GLY A 48 2.85 6.28 4.59
C GLY A 48 2.29 6.76 3.25
N ARG A 49 3.12 7.27 2.33
CA ARG A 49 2.66 7.66 0.98
C ARG A 49 2.09 6.48 0.20
N THR A 50 2.67 5.30 0.34
CA THR A 50 2.19 4.10 -0.35
C THR A 50 0.83 3.67 0.21
N ALA A 51 0.64 3.68 1.53
CA ALA A 51 -0.65 3.45 2.16
C ALA A 51 -1.72 4.44 1.66
N LEU A 52 -1.41 5.73 1.61
CA LEU A 52 -2.32 6.77 1.10
C LEU A 52 -2.70 6.56 -0.38
N LYS A 53 -1.75 6.16 -1.23
CA LYS A 53 -2.04 5.83 -2.64
C LYS A 53 -3.04 4.67 -2.73
N PHE A 54 -2.86 3.61 -1.93
CA PHE A 54 -3.81 2.49 -1.89
C PHE A 54 -5.18 2.89 -1.32
N LEU A 55 -5.22 3.77 -0.32
CA LEU A 55 -6.45 4.32 0.23
C LEU A 55 -7.23 5.08 -0.86
N LEU A 56 -6.56 6.04 -1.52
CA LEU A 56 -7.15 6.82 -2.60
C LEU A 56 -7.62 5.93 -3.75
N ALA A 57 -6.82 4.93 -4.15
CA ALA A 57 -7.22 3.97 -5.18
C ALA A 57 -8.46 3.15 -4.76
N THR A 58 -8.55 2.75 -3.49
CA THR A 58 -9.72 2.04 -2.93
C THR A 58 -10.99 2.91 -2.99
N LEU A 59 -10.87 4.19 -2.66
CA LEU A 59 -11.98 5.15 -2.73
C LEU A 59 -12.40 5.44 -4.17
N LEU A 60 -11.44 5.48 -5.10
CA LEU A 60 -11.67 5.81 -6.51
C LEU A 60 -12.35 4.67 -7.29
N ILE A 61 -12.23 3.41 -6.85
CA ILE A 61 -12.89 2.27 -7.53
C ILE A 61 -14.40 2.47 -7.67
N THR A 62 -15.07 2.98 -6.63
CA THR A 62 -16.53 3.14 -6.65
C THR A 62 -17.01 4.14 -7.71
N PRO A 63 -16.51 5.41 -7.76
CA PRO A 63 -16.88 6.33 -8.83
C PRO A 63 -16.41 5.83 -10.20
N LEU A 64 -15.22 5.22 -10.31
CA LEU A 64 -14.71 4.69 -11.56
C LEU A 64 -15.61 3.57 -12.13
N ALA A 65 -16.04 2.63 -11.29
CA ALA A 65 -16.96 1.57 -11.68
C ALA A 65 -18.31 2.12 -12.16
N ARG A 66 -18.80 3.19 -11.52
CA ARG A 66 -20.07 3.86 -11.87
C ARG A 66 -19.96 4.58 -13.22
N TYR A 67 -18.97 5.46 -13.38
CA TYR A 67 -18.81 6.25 -14.61
C TYR A 67 -18.40 5.40 -15.82
N ALA A 68 -17.54 4.40 -15.63
CA ALA A 68 -17.15 3.49 -16.70
C ALA A 68 -18.22 2.42 -17.04
N LYS A 69 -19.32 2.36 -16.27
CA LYS A 69 -20.36 1.32 -16.37
C LYS A 69 -19.79 -0.10 -16.26
N GLN A 70 -18.81 -0.29 -15.36
CA GLN A 70 -18.09 -1.55 -15.13
C GLN A 70 -18.26 -2.03 -13.68
N PRO A 71 -19.39 -2.67 -13.32
CA PRO A 71 -19.63 -3.10 -11.93
C PRO A 71 -18.63 -4.15 -11.43
N LEU A 72 -18.00 -4.90 -12.35
CA LEU A 72 -16.99 -5.90 -12.00
C LEU A 72 -15.72 -5.31 -11.36
N LEU A 73 -15.42 -4.03 -11.60
CA LEU A 73 -14.29 -3.34 -10.95
C LEU A 73 -14.45 -3.28 -9.43
N ILE A 74 -15.68 -3.24 -8.91
CA ILE A 74 -15.97 -3.20 -7.46
C ILE A 74 -15.35 -4.40 -6.74
N ARG A 75 -15.19 -5.55 -7.41
CA ARG A 75 -14.56 -6.76 -6.85
C ARG A 75 -13.09 -6.56 -6.48
N THR A 76 -12.44 -5.51 -6.99
CA THR A 76 -11.04 -5.18 -6.66
C THR A 76 -10.92 -4.28 -5.43
N ARG A 77 -12.02 -3.67 -4.95
CA ARG A 77 -12.03 -2.75 -3.82
C ARG A 77 -11.51 -3.39 -2.52
N ARG A 78 -11.96 -4.61 -2.23
CA ARG A 78 -11.51 -5.35 -1.03
C ARG A 78 -10.01 -5.62 -1.06
N LEU A 79 -9.48 -5.95 -2.24
CA LEU A 79 -8.05 -6.23 -2.41
C LEU A 79 -7.20 -4.99 -2.19
N LEU A 80 -7.59 -3.85 -2.77
CA LEU A 80 -6.88 -2.58 -2.53
C LEU A 80 -6.94 -2.16 -1.06
N GLY A 81 -8.09 -2.35 -0.40
CA GLY A 81 -8.23 -2.08 1.03
C GLY A 81 -7.30 -2.94 1.89
N LEU A 82 -7.10 -4.22 1.54
CA LEU A 82 -6.16 -5.10 2.25
C LEU A 82 -4.71 -4.63 2.08
N TRP A 83 -4.32 -4.21 0.88
CA TRP A 83 -2.99 -3.62 0.65
C TRP A 83 -2.80 -2.28 1.35
N CYS A 84 -3.84 -1.42 1.35
CA CYS A 84 -3.84 -0.19 2.13
C CYS A 84 -3.59 -0.48 3.61
N PHE A 85 -4.30 -1.45 4.17
CA PHE A 85 -4.15 -1.85 5.57
C PHE A 85 -2.73 -2.39 5.83
N ALA A 86 -2.23 -3.30 4.99
CA ALA A 86 -0.87 -3.83 5.14
C ALA A 86 0.20 -2.74 5.14
N TRP A 87 0.12 -1.79 4.21
CA TRP A 87 1.06 -0.65 4.15
C TRP A 87 0.89 0.33 5.31
N ALA A 88 -0.35 0.54 5.80
CA ALA A 88 -0.60 1.37 6.97
C ALA A 88 -0.07 0.73 8.25
N THR A 89 -0.25 -0.59 8.43
CA THR A 89 0.36 -1.34 9.53
C THR A 89 1.87 -1.24 9.46
N LEU A 90 2.47 -1.44 8.29
CA LEU A 90 3.92 -1.33 8.13
C LEU A 90 4.43 0.09 8.43
N HIS A 91 3.68 1.13 8.05
CA HIS A 91 3.97 2.52 8.42
C HIS A 91 3.96 2.72 9.95
N LEU A 92 2.89 2.28 10.63
CA LEU A 92 2.78 2.40 12.09
C LEU A 92 3.85 1.58 12.82
N THR A 93 4.14 0.36 12.35
CA THR A 93 5.22 -0.48 12.90
C THR A 93 6.58 0.17 12.69
N SER A 94 6.83 0.79 11.53
CA SER A 94 8.09 1.51 11.28
C SER A 94 8.26 2.69 12.22
N TYR A 95 7.20 3.44 12.49
CA TYR A 95 7.22 4.51 13.49
C TYR A 95 7.47 3.97 14.90
N ALA A 96 6.72 2.96 15.32
CA ALA A 96 6.83 2.38 16.66
C ALA A 96 8.23 1.79 16.94
N LEU A 97 8.84 1.15 15.95
CA LEU A 97 10.14 0.49 16.11
C LEU A 97 11.33 1.43 15.88
N LEU A 98 11.26 2.29 14.86
CA LEU A 98 12.40 3.11 14.42
C LEU A 98 12.40 4.51 15.04
N GLU A 99 11.24 5.13 15.22
CA GLU A 99 11.14 6.48 15.81
C GLU A 99 11.01 6.41 17.33
N LEU A 100 10.00 5.68 17.80
CA LEU A 100 9.68 5.61 19.22
C LEU A 100 10.69 4.70 19.95
N GLY A 101 11.06 3.59 19.30
CA GLY A 101 11.95 2.58 19.85
C GLY A 101 11.20 1.58 20.75
N VAL A 102 11.64 0.32 20.72
CA VAL A 102 10.99 -0.82 21.42
C VAL A 102 10.83 -0.57 22.93
N ASN A 103 11.79 0.12 23.54
CA ASN A 103 11.78 0.39 24.99
C ASN A 103 10.72 1.43 25.40
N ASN A 104 10.27 2.26 24.47
CA ASN A 104 9.31 3.33 24.72
C ASN A 104 7.91 2.98 24.22
N LEU A 105 7.66 1.73 23.80
CA LEU A 105 6.35 1.28 23.32
C LEU A 105 5.25 1.46 24.37
N ALA A 106 5.61 1.44 25.66
CA ALA A 106 4.69 1.71 26.76
C ALA A 106 4.07 3.12 26.74
N LEU A 107 4.63 4.07 25.97
CA LEU A 107 4.06 5.41 25.79
C LEU A 107 2.86 5.44 24.84
N LEU A 108 2.56 4.33 24.14
CA LEU A 108 1.43 4.23 23.21
C LEU A 108 0.09 3.93 23.89
N GLY A 109 0.08 3.69 25.21
CA GLY A 109 -1.11 3.36 26.01
C GLY A 109 -1.07 1.96 26.58
#